data_AF-A0A0A9DXH0-F1
#
_entry.id   AF-A0A0A9DXH0-F1
#
_cell.length_a   1.000
_cell.length_b   1.000
_cell.length_c   1.000
_cell.angle_alpha   90.00
_cell.angle_beta   90.00
_cell.angle_gamma   90.00
#
_symmetry.space_group_name_H-M   'P 1'
#
loop_
_entity.id
_entity.type
_entity.pdbx_description
1 polymer ?
#
loop_
_entity_poly.entity_id
_entity_poly.type
_entity_poly.pdbx_seq_one_letter_code
_entity_poly.pdbx_strand_id
1 'polypeptide(L)' 'MERFPEGDPAQSLIEELLSRAAKKAGMDFYELLDIPQGDRRKYHDDVTVMVISLEGRIWKSSGTYV' A
#
# COMPACT_ATOMS: atom_id res chain seq x y z
N MET A 1 -5.66 10.06 -15.44
CA MET A 1 -5.18 9.16 -14.38
C MET A 1 -4.31 8.13 -15.06
N GLU A 2 -3.01 8.20 -14.83
CA GLU A 2 -2.05 7.29 -15.46
C GLU A 2 -2.39 5.86 -15.04
N ARG A 3 -2.55 4.96 -16.01
CA ARG A 3 -3.01 3.57 -15.75
C ARG A 3 -1.96 2.69 -15.09
N PHE A 4 -0.73 3.19 -14.97
CA PHE A 4 0.42 2.42 -14.53
C PHE A 4 1.26 3.27 -13.59
N PRO A 5 1.60 2.77 -12.39
CA PRO A 5 2.56 3.44 -11.55
C PRO A 5 3.93 3.43 -12.23
N GLU A 6 4.65 4.55 -12.17
CA GLU A 6 6.03 4.68 -12.66
C GLU A 6 7.01 3.77 -11.87
N GLY A 7 6.63 3.36 -10.65
CA GLY A 7 7.44 2.55 -9.73
C GLY A 7 6.97 1.12 -9.54
N ASP A 8 7.21 0.57 -8.34
CA ASP A 8 6.76 -0.78 -7.96
C ASP A 8 5.22 -0.81 -7.83
N PRO A 9 4.51 -1.56 -8.70
CA PRO A 9 3.06 -1.63 -8.65
C PRO A 9 2.54 -2.25 -7.36
N ALA A 10 3.28 -3.15 -6.72
CA ALA A 10 2.86 -3.72 -5.44
C ALA A 10 2.86 -2.63 -4.35
N GLN A 11 3.93 -1.84 -4.28
CA GLN A 11 4.06 -0.75 -3.33
C GLN A 11 2.96 0.30 -3.54
N SER A 12 2.72 0.74 -4.78
CA SER A 12 1.67 1.72 -5.08
C SER A 12 0.27 1.23 -4.67
N LEU A 13 -0.03 -0.06 -4.86
CA LEU A 13 -1.32 -0.64 -4.43
C LEU A 13 -1.47 -0.66 -2.91
N ILE A 14 -0.38 -0.95 -2.17
CA ILE A 14 -0.42 -0.90 -0.70
C ILE A 14 -0.58 0.55 -0.21
N GLU A 15 0.16 1.51 -0.77
CA GLU A 15 0.05 2.94 -0.41
C GLU A 15 -1.35 3.47 -0.66
N GLU A 16 -1.96 3.12 -1.80
CA GLU A 16 -3.34 3.51 -2.10
C GLU A 16 -4.34 2.88 -1.11
N LEU A 17 -4.17 1.60 -0.79
CA LEU A 17 -5.02 0.90 0.17
C LEU A 17 -4.98 1.58 1.54
N LEU A 18 -3.78 1.82 2.06
CA LEU A 18 -3.56 2.44 3.37
C LEU A 18 -4.08 3.88 3.37
N SER A 19 -3.88 4.64 2.30
CA SER A 19 -4.43 6.00 2.14
C SER A 19 -5.95 5.99 2.20
N ARG A 20 -6.60 5.02 1.54
CA ARG A 20 -8.07 4.86 1.59
C ARG A 20 -8.56 4.42 2.97
N ALA A 21 -7.83 3.54 3.65
CA ALA A 21 -8.14 3.11 5.00
C ALA A 21 -8.06 4.29 6.00
N ALA A 22 -6.99 5.08 5.93
CA ALA A 22 -6.81 6.28 6.73
C ALA A 22 -7.94 7.29 6.48
N LYS A 23 -8.23 7.59 5.21
CA LYS A 23 -9.33 8.49 4.83
C LYS A 23 -10.69 8.01 5.36
N LYS A 24 -10.97 6.70 5.31
CA LYS A 24 -12.21 6.12 5.84
C LYS A 24 -12.29 6.25 7.37
N ALA A 25 -11.15 6.22 8.04
CA ALA A 25 -11.03 6.40 9.48
C ALA A 25 -10.97 7.88 9.92
N GLY A 26 -10.95 8.83 8.97
CA GLY A 26 -10.88 10.26 9.26
C GLY A 26 -9.50 10.74 9.70
N MET A 27 -8.42 10.06 9.28
CA MET A 27 -7.03 10.41 9.61
C MET A 27 -6.15 10.47 8.36
N ASP A 28 -4.96 11.05 8.51
CA ASP A 28 -3.91 11.07 7.49
C ASP A 28 -3.22 9.70 7.35
N PHE A 29 -2.63 9.45 6.19
CA PHE A 29 -1.85 8.24 5.91
C PHE A 29 -0.72 8.00 6.93
N TYR A 30 0.06 9.03 7.26
CA TYR A 30 1.17 8.90 8.21
C TYR A 30 0.67 8.68 9.63
N GLU A 31 -0.48 9.24 9.99
CA GLU A 31 -1.13 8.97 11.28
C GLU A 31 -1.50 7.48 11.42
N LEU A 32 -2.01 6.86 10.35
CA LEU A 32 -2.28 5.42 10.32
C LEU A 32 -0.98 4.60 10.43
N LEU A 33 0.10 5.04 9.80
CA LEU A 33 1.41 4.39 9.89
C LEU A 33 2.06 4.51 11.28
N ASP A 34 1.78 5.56 12.05
CA ASP A 34 2.30 5.68 13.42
C ASP A 34 1.60 4.75 14.41
N ILE A 35 0.43 4.20 14.06
CA ILE A 35 -0.27 3.20 14.87
C ILE A 35 0.57 1.91 14.97
N PRO A 36 0.70 1.29 16.15
CA PRO A 36 1.39 0.00 16.29
C PRO A 36 0.82 -1.07 15.34
N GLN A 37 1.69 -1.87 14.73
CA GLN A 37 1.32 -2.79 13.64
C GLN A 37 0.13 -3.72 13.98
N GLY A 38 0.01 -4.19 15.22
CA GLY A 38 -1.11 -5.03 15.66
C GLY A 38 -2.45 -4.28 15.74
N ASP A 39 -2.42 -2.99 16.08
CA ASP A 39 -3.61 -2.14 16.18
C ASP A 39 -4.11 -1.64 14.82
N ARG A 40 -3.22 -1.57 13.80
CA ARG A 40 -3.60 -1.16 12.43
C ARG A 40 -4.70 -2.02 11.81
N ARG A 41 -4.82 -3.28 12.23
CA ARG A 41 -5.88 -4.22 11.80
C ARG A 41 -7.31 -3.73 12.09
N LYS A 42 -7.48 -2.73 12.95
CA LYS A 42 -8.79 -2.07 13.19
C LYS A 42 -9.24 -1.19 12.02
N TYR A 43 -8.31 -0.80 11.13
CA TYR A 43 -8.55 0.16 10.05
C TYR A 43 -8.51 -0.48 8.66
N HIS A 44 -7.78 -1.59 8.51
CA HIS A 44 -7.75 -2.41 7.31
C HIS A 44 -7.56 -3.89 7.69
N ASP A 45 -7.95 -4.82 6.81
CA ASP A 45 -7.73 -6.25 7.01
C ASP A 45 -6.30 -6.68 6.59
N ASP A 46 -5.94 -7.95 6.79
CA ASP A 46 -4.72 -8.53 6.23
C ASP A 46 -4.83 -8.58 4.69
N VAL A 47 -3.88 -7.96 3.98
CA VAL A 47 -3.91 -7.84 2.51
C VAL A 47 -2.66 -8.46 1.92
N THR A 48 -2.84 -9.27 0.88
CA THR A 48 -1.75 -9.78 0.04
C THR A 48 -1.88 -9.20 -1.36
N VAL A 49 -0.81 -8.59 -1.88
CA VAL A 49 -0.75 -8.10 -3.25
C VAL A 49 0.15 -9.04 -4.07
N MET A 50 -0.39 -9.54 -5.19
CA MET A 50 0.35 -10.36 -6.13
C MET A 50 0.43 -9.63 -7.47
N VAL A 51 1.65 -9.37 -7.94
CA VAL A 51 1.91 -8.76 -9.25
C VAL A 51 2.41 -9.83 -10.19
N ILE A 52 1.68 -10.04 -11.29
CA ILE A 52 2.07 -10.96 -12.36
C ILE A 52 2.46 -10.14 -13.58
N SER A 53 3.74 -10.17 -13.94
CA SER A 53 4.29 -9.50 -15.12
C SER A 53 4.36 -10.50 -16.28
N LEU A 54 3.56 -10.27 -17.33
CA LEU A 54 3.56 -11.14 -18.51
C LEU A 54 4.65 -10.77 -19.53
N GLU A 55 5.18 -9.55 -19.46
CA GLU A 55 6.15 -8.98 -20.42
C GLU A 55 7.56 -8.86 -19.84
N GLY A 56 7.82 -9.43 -18.66
CA GLY A 56 9.16 -9.55 -18.08
C GLY A 56 9.67 -8.30 -17.35
N ARG A 57 8.83 -7.31 -17.05
CA ARG A 57 9.21 -6.24 -16.11
C ARG A 57 9.34 -6.82 -14.71
N ILE A 58 10.45 -6.49 -14.05
CA ILE A 58 10.75 -6.87 -12.67
C ILE A 58 10.90 -5.61 -11.84
N TRP A 59 10.19 -5.55 -10.72
CA TRP A 59 10.30 -4.49 -9.73
C TRP A 59 11.01 -5.01 -8.49
N LYS A 60 11.80 -4.16 -7.83
CA LYS A 60 12.41 -4.47 -6.54
C LYS A 60 11.60 -3.78 -5.45
N SER A 61 10.83 -4.55 -4.69
CA SER A 61 10.12 -4.02 -3.52
C SER A 61 11.08 -3.88 -2.34
N SER A 62 11.13 -2.72 -1.69
CA SER A 62 11.97 -2.52 -0.50
C SER A 62 11.34 -3.04 0.79
N GLY A 63 10.03 -3.33 0.80
CA GLY A 63 9.28 -3.72 2.01
C GLY A 63 9.16 -2.62 3.07
N THR A 64 9.83 -1.48 2.86
CA THR A 64 9.77 -0.28 3.68
C THR A 64 8.82 0.72 3.03
N TYR A 65 7.79 1.11 3.78
CA TYR A 65 6.96 2.27 3.48
C TYR A 65 7.74 3.50 3.95
N VAL A 66 7.95 4.48 3.08
CA VAL A 66 8.62 5.75 3.40
C VAL A 66 7.57 6.78 3.81
#